data_AF-A0A940MI74-F1
#
_entry.id   AF-A0A940MI74-F1
#
_cell.length_a   1.000
_cell.length_b   1.000
_cell.length_c   1.000
_cell.angle_alpha   90.00
_cell.angle_beta   90.00
_cell.angle_gamma   90.00
#
_symmetry.space_group_name_H-M   'P 1'
#
loop_
_entity.id
_entity.type
_entity.pdbx_description
1 polymer ?
#
loop_
_entity_poly.entity_id
_entity_poly.type
_entity_poly.pdbx_seq_one_letter_code
_entity_poly.pdbx_strand_id
1 'polypeptide(L)' 'MTASNPDPEPRTTTGLAPGGGVPPGETPPGEDSMSEAGPRHVQPRGWATGPLLTILVCALLLVLALGFSFWFSV' A
#
# COMPACT_ATOMS: atom_id res chain seq x y z
N MET A 1 -9.27 57.77 5.82
CA MET A 1 -8.90 56.80 4.76
C MET A 1 -9.82 55.61 4.93
N THR A 2 -10.76 55.41 4.00
CA THR A 2 -11.70 54.28 4.05
C THR A 2 -10.95 53.04 3.56
N ALA A 3 -10.77 52.04 4.43
CA ALA A 3 -10.13 50.79 4.06
C ALA A 3 -10.94 50.12 2.95
N SER A 4 -10.30 49.83 1.81
CA SER A 4 -10.90 48.96 0.80
C SER A 4 -11.10 47.59 1.44
N ASN A 5 -12.32 47.06 1.38
CA ASN A 5 -12.58 45.69 1.78
C ASN A 5 -11.63 44.78 0.97
N PRO A 6 -10.77 43.97 1.61
CA PRO A 6 -9.83 43.12 0.88
C PRO A 6 -10.52 41.90 0.26
N ASP A 7 -11.78 41.62 0.63
CA ASP A 7 -12.46 40.45 0.09
C ASP A 7 -12.84 40.66 -1.38
N PRO A 8 -12.56 39.68 -2.24
CA PRO A 8 -12.86 39.75 -3.66
C PRO A 8 -14.38 39.74 -3.90
N GLU A 9 -14.81 40.52 -4.89
CA GLU A 9 -16.22 40.62 -5.26
C GLU A 9 -16.78 39.24 -5.71
N PRO A 10 -17.82 38.70 -5.04
CA PRO A 10 -18.39 37.37 -5.32
C PRO A 10 -18.83 37.16 -6.77
N ARG A 11 -19.14 38.25 -7.49
CA ARG A 11 -19.56 38.22 -8.91
C ARG A 11 -18.42 37.94 -9.89
N THR A 12 -17.18 38.14 -9.45
CA THR A 12 -15.99 38.06 -10.30
C THR A 12 -15.01 36.98 -9.86
N THR A 13 -15.27 36.33 -8.73
CA THR A 13 -14.42 35.29 -8.15
C THR A 13 -15.20 33.98 -8.08
N THR A 14 -14.69 32.97 -8.77
CA THR A 14 -15.29 31.62 -8.78
C THR A 14 -15.26 31.04 -7.37
N GLY A 15 -16.35 30.38 -6.95
CA GLY A 15 -16.45 29.71 -5.64
C GLY A 15 -17.01 30.54 -4.48
N LEU A 16 -17.22 31.87 -4.64
CA LEU A 16 -17.81 32.72 -3.58
C LEU A 16 -19.29 33.10 -3.80
N ALA A 17 -19.95 32.56 -4.83
CA ALA A 17 -21.40 32.70 -5.00
C ALA A 17 -22.15 31.97 -3.86
N PRO A 18 -23.33 32.46 -3.40
CA PRO A 18 -24.17 31.72 -2.45
C PRO A 18 -24.55 30.36 -3.05
N GLY A 19 -23.90 29.29 -2.57
CA GLY A 19 -23.93 27.96 -3.19
C GLY A 19 -22.56 27.31 -3.33
N GLY A 20 -21.46 28.06 -3.17
CA GLY A 20 -20.11 27.56 -2.84
C GLY A 20 -19.57 26.43 -3.73
N GLY A 21 -20.04 26.35 -4.98
CA GLY A 21 -19.66 25.31 -5.91
C GLY A 21 -18.57 25.79 -6.85
N VAL A 22 -17.45 25.08 -6.88
CA VAL A 22 -16.54 25.08 -8.04
C VAL A 22 -17.21 24.27 -9.15
N PRO A 23 -17.29 24.78 -10.40
CA PRO A 23 -17.88 24.02 -11.48
C PRO A 23 -17.26 22.61 -11.64
N PRO A 24 -18.07 21.59 -11.98
CA PRO A 24 -17.57 20.24 -12.18
C PRO A 24 -16.52 20.23 -13.29
N GLY A 25 -15.24 20.06 -12.92
CA GLY A 25 -14.10 20.11 -13.84
C GLY A 25 -12.88 20.87 -13.32
N GLU A 26 -13.03 21.72 -12.29
CA GLU A 26 -11.89 22.41 -11.64
C GLU A 26 -11.49 21.81 -10.29
N THR A 27 -12.26 20.85 -9.77
CA THR A 27 -11.67 19.73 -9.03
C THR A 27 -11.05 18.80 -10.08
N PRO A 28 -9.75 18.47 -10.00
CA PRO A 28 -9.15 17.47 -10.86
C PRO A 28 -10.07 16.23 -10.94
N PRO A 29 -10.20 15.59 -12.12
CA PRO A 29 -10.94 14.33 -12.22
C PRO A 29 -10.47 13.43 -11.08
N GLY A 30 -11.47 12.81 -10.45
CA GLY A 30 -11.41 12.17 -9.14
C GLY A 30 -10.06 11.54 -8.82
N GLU A 31 -9.74 11.65 -7.55
CA GLU A 31 -8.59 11.14 -6.84
C GLU A 31 -8.43 9.61 -7.03
N ASP A 32 -8.16 9.15 -8.25
CA ASP A 32 -7.59 7.84 -8.60
C ASP A 32 -6.15 7.72 -8.07
N SER A 33 -5.78 8.62 -7.14
CA SER A 33 -4.60 8.60 -6.30
C SER A 33 -4.70 7.39 -5.38
N MET A 34 -4.16 6.27 -5.83
CA MET A 34 -3.24 5.41 -5.07
C MET A 34 -3.15 4.00 -5.65
N SER A 35 -4.05 3.58 -6.55
CA SER A 35 -4.00 2.21 -7.11
C SER A 35 -2.74 1.96 -7.95
N GLU A 36 -2.16 3.01 -8.55
CA GLU A 36 -0.99 2.91 -9.43
C GLU A 36 0.15 3.89 -9.03
N ALA A 37 0.21 4.32 -7.76
CA ALA A 37 1.21 5.29 -7.30
C ALA A 37 2.50 4.67 -6.72
N GLY A 38 2.65 3.34 -6.76
CA GLY A 38 3.82 2.62 -6.23
C GLY A 38 4.62 1.93 -7.34
N PRO A 39 5.96 1.87 -7.25
CA PRO A 39 6.75 1.00 -8.13
C PRO A 39 6.18 -0.41 -8.11
N ARG A 40 5.84 -0.96 -9.29
CA ARG A 40 5.44 -2.37 -9.44
C ARG A 40 6.62 -3.23 -8.98
N HIS A 41 6.62 -3.63 -7.71
CA HIS A 41 7.62 -4.54 -7.19
C HIS A 41 7.36 -5.93 -7.79
N VAL A 42 8.10 -6.25 -8.84
CA VAL A 42 8.17 -7.60 -9.38
C VAL A 42 8.85 -8.48 -8.33
N GLN A 43 8.07 -9.27 -7.60
CA GLN A 43 8.67 -10.26 -6.70
C GLN A 43 9.52 -11.22 -7.53
N PRO A 44 10.83 -11.37 -7.22
CA PRO A 44 11.67 -12.30 -7.94
C PRO A 44 11.15 -13.73 -7.71
N ARG A 45 10.84 -14.41 -8.81
CA ARG A 45 10.47 -15.84 -8.78
C ARG A 45 11.65 -16.64 -8.21
N GLY A 46 11.38 -17.61 -7.32
CA GLY A 46 12.37 -18.61 -6.92
C GLY A 46 12.89 -18.52 -5.47
N TRP A 47 12.48 -17.54 -4.67
CA TRP A 47 12.90 -17.48 -3.25
C TRP A 47 12.40 -18.66 -2.41
N ALA A 48 11.31 -19.32 -2.79
CA ALA A 48 10.72 -20.40 -2.01
C ALA A 48 11.57 -21.69 -1.99
N THR A 49 12.40 -21.95 -3.01
CA THR A 49 13.11 -23.24 -3.13
C THR A 49 14.15 -23.45 -2.04
N GLY A 50 14.94 -22.41 -1.72
CA GLY A 50 15.97 -22.49 -0.67
C GLY A 50 15.39 -22.81 0.71
N PRO A 51 14.47 -21.97 1.24
CA PRO A 51 13.79 -22.22 2.50
C PRO A 51 13.05 -23.56 2.53
N LEU A 52 12.34 -23.93 1.45
CA LEU A 52 11.63 -25.20 1.38
C LEU A 52 12.57 -26.41 1.50
N LEU A 53 13.70 -26.39 0.79
CA LEU A 53 14.70 -27.46 0.85
C LEU A 53 15.30 -27.55 2.26
N THR A 54 15.63 -26.42 2.87
CA THR A 54 16.17 -26.37 4.25
C THR A 54 15.18 -26.97 5.25
N ILE A 55 13.90 -26.59 5.17
CA ILE A 55 12.86 -27.13 6.06
C ILE A 55 12.72 -28.65 5.88
N LEU A 56 12.71 -29.14 4.63
CA LEU A 56 12.59 -30.56 4.34
C LEU A 56 13.76 -31.37 4.92
N VAL A 57 14.99 -30.87 4.76
CA VAL A 57 16.19 -31.52 5.30
C VAL A 57 16.16 -31.52 6.83
N CYS A 58 15.83 -30.39 7.46
CA CYS A 58 15.69 -30.31 8.91
C CYS A 58 14.63 -31.27 9.44
N ALA A 59 13.46 -31.34 8.80
CA ALA A 59 12.39 -32.25 9.19
C ALA A 59 12.84 -33.73 9.09
N LEU A 60 13.54 -34.10 8.01
CA LEU A 60 14.08 -35.45 7.85
C LEU A 60 15.09 -35.80 8.95
N LEU A 61 16.03 -34.89 9.24
CA LEU A 61 17.02 -35.09 10.30
C LEU A 61 16.37 -35.25 11.68
N LEU A 62 15.33 -34.46 11.98
CA LEU A 62 14.58 -34.57 13.23
C LEU A 62 13.87 -35.92 13.34
N VAL A 63 13.20 -36.37 12.28
CA VAL A 63 12.53 -37.69 12.28
C VAL A 63 13.53 -38.82 12.48
N LEU A 64 14.67 -38.77 11.79
CA LEU A 64 15.74 -39.77 11.94
C LEU A 64 16.34 -39.77 13.35
N ALA A 65 16.61 -38.59 13.91
CA ALA A 65 17.15 -38.46 15.26
C ALA A 65 16.17 -39.00 16.31
N LEU A 66 14.89 -38.60 16.24
CA LEU A 66 13.86 -39.05 17.17
C LEU A 66 13.60 -40.56 17.06
N GLY A 67 13.56 -41.10 15.83
CA GLY A 67 13.40 -42.53 15.59
C GLY A 67 14.60 -43.33 16.11
N PHE A 68 15.82 -42.85 15.87
CA PHE A 68 17.04 -43.46 16.38
C PHE A 68 17.09 -43.44 17.91
N SER A 69 16.79 -42.29 18.53
CA SER A 69 16.74 -42.17 20.00
C SER A 69 15.66 -43.08 20.61
N PHE A 70 14.50 -43.18 19.98
CA PHE A 70 13.43 -44.09 20.42
C PHE A 70 13.86 -45.56 20.32
N TRP A 71 14.44 -45.97 19.19
CA TRP A 71 14.91 -47.34 18.99
C TRP A 71 16.02 -47.74 19.95
N PHE A 72 16.95 -46.82 20.26
CA PHE A 72 18.02 -47.07 21.22
C PHE A 72 17.52 -47.14 22.68
N SER A 73 16.35 -46.56 22.96
CA SER A 73 15.75 -46.53 24.30
C SER A 73 14.82 -47.72 24.59
N VAL A 74 14.59 -48.62 23.61
CA VAL A 74 13.79 -49.85 23.71
C VAL A 74 14.71 -51.05 23.83
#